data_AF-A0A2I0WFF8-F1
#
_entry.id   AF-A0A2I0WFF8-F1
#
_cell.length_a   1.000
_cell.length_b   1.000
_cell.length_c   1.000
_cell.angle_alpha   90.00
_cell.angle_beta   90.00
_cell.angle_gamma   90.00
#
_symmetry.space_group_name_H-M   'P 1'
#
loop_
_entity.id
_entity.type
_entity.pdbx_description
1 polymer ?
#
loop_
_entity_poly.entity_id
_entity_poly.type
_entity_poly.pdbx_seq_one_letter_code
_entity_poly.pdbx_strand_id
1 'polypeptide(L)'
;MGFATGGKTFFLWGGCMMMHAEDFRKDAYGVVTGLRDGGYSDDMTLAAIAGAHKKLIFSPPVAVFPHPLQSDLTFPRYWNYLRKQTFVLESYIDNVNWMMNRALFSSHIYLSWSFVVPYFMAMMHIGAALRAPYSKYPVTEKTSSYGLPLSGCLAVCTIVELLAMWNLTKVEVQLCNMLSPEGPRVSLRSYNWGLVFVAMLVDNFLYPISSMRSHFSQTINWSGIRYHLKRGKVDKIERLNEKGSKFSDLGGKNLYGWPGQLNGLFLWSFSKGFQQWNHTKKGT
;
A
#
# COMPACT_ATOMS: atom_id res chain seq x y z
N MET A 1 9.09 2.54 -6.23
CA MET A 1 8.63 3.06 -7.53
C MET A 1 7.11 3.11 -7.51
N GLY A 2 6.51 4.17 -8.06
CA GLY A 2 5.05 4.33 -8.10
C GLY A 2 4.48 3.80 -9.42
N PHE A 3 3.25 3.29 -9.38
CA PHE A 3 2.48 2.95 -10.58
C PHE A 3 1.49 4.08 -10.84
N ALA A 4 1.77 4.94 -11.81
CA ALA A 4 0.79 5.89 -12.33
C ALA A 4 0.18 5.31 -13.61
N THR A 5 -0.99 4.68 -13.51
CA THR A 5 -1.75 4.29 -14.70
C THR A 5 -2.47 5.53 -15.23
N GLY A 6 -1.81 6.32 -16.07
CA GLY A 6 -2.45 7.48 -16.70
C GLY A 6 -3.70 7.07 -17.49
N GLY A 7 -4.79 7.79 -17.30
CA GLY A 7 -6.06 7.57 -18.01
C GLY A 7 -7.07 6.71 -17.24
N LYS A 8 -7.79 5.86 -17.99
CA LYS A 8 -8.83 4.98 -17.43
C LYS A 8 -8.18 3.79 -16.75
N THR A 9 -8.54 3.53 -15.49
CA THR A 9 -7.97 2.43 -14.71
C THR A 9 -9.06 1.71 -13.91
N PHE A 10 -8.75 0.50 -13.46
CA PHE A 10 -9.56 -0.27 -12.50
C PHE A 10 -8.87 -0.34 -11.14
N PHE A 11 -7.69 0.26 -11.03
CA PHE A 11 -6.84 0.18 -9.85
C PHE A 11 -6.62 1.57 -9.30
N LEU A 12 -6.83 1.71 -7.99
CA LEU A 12 -6.64 2.95 -7.25
C LEU A 12 -5.59 2.68 -6.17
N TRP A 13 -4.48 3.42 -6.15
CA TRP A 13 -3.43 3.17 -5.17
C TRP A 13 -2.99 4.46 -4.48
N GLY A 14 -3.54 4.68 -3.29
CA GLY A 14 -3.23 5.78 -2.39
C GLY A 14 -3.33 7.19 -2.99
N GLY A 15 -2.84 8.17 -2.22
CA GLY A 15 -2.71 9.55 -2.67
C GLY A 15 -3.99 10.37 -2.52
N CYS A 16 -4.29 11.16 -3.55
CA CYS A 16 -5.45 12.05 -3.60
C CYS A 16 -6.58 11.40 -4.39
N MET A 17 -7.73 11.23 -3.75
CA MET A 17 -8.93 10.65 -4.34
C MET A 17 -10.03 11.69 -4.35
N MET A 18 -10.69 11.85 -5.50
CA MET A 18 -11.84 12.74 -5.66
C MET A 18 -13.04 11.92 -6.14
N MET A 19 -14.19 12.16 -5.54
CA MET A 19 -15.46 11.53 -5.89
C MET A 19 -16.57 12.58 -5.91
N HIS A 20 -17.69 12.27 -6.57
CA HIS A 20 -18.86 13.15 -6.53
C HIS A 20 -19.37 13.25 -5.08
N ALA A 21 -19.50 14.49 -4.59
CA ALA A 21 -19.97 14.74 -3.23
C ALA A 21 -21.39 14.18 -2.99
N GLU A 22 -22.22 14.10 -4.05
CA GLU A 22 -23.56 13.53 -3.97
C GLU A 22 -23.53 12.01 -3.74
N ASP A 23 -22.62 11.29 -4.38
CA ASP A 23 -22.46 9.85 -4.18
C ASP A 23 -22.12 9.55 -2.72
N PHE A 24 -21.27 10.37 -2.11
CA PHE A 24 -20.96 10.26 -0.69
C PHE A 24 -22.15 10.63 0.21
N ARG A 25 -22.81 11.77 -0.02
CA ARG A 25 -23.91 12.26 0.83
C ARG A 25 -25.12 11.34 0.83
N LYS A 26 -25.40 10.68 -0.29
CA LYS A 26 -26.56 9.78 -0.45
C LYS A 26 -26.22 8.32 -0.23
N ASP A 27 -25.00 8.00 0.19
CA ASP A 27 -24.48 6.63 0.22
C ASP A 27 -24.75 5.86 -1.09
N ALA A 28 -24.62 6.56 -2.22
CA ALA A 28 -24.86 5.96 -3.53
C ALA A 28 -23.84 4.82 -3.72
N TYR A 29 -24.31 3.69 -4.26
CA TYR A 29 -23.48 2.51 -4.47
C TYR A 29 -22.87 1.92 -3.18
N GLY A 30 -23.35 2.34 -2.00
CA GLY A 30 -22.81 1.92 -0.72
C GLY A 30 -21.42 2.47 -0.43
N VAL A 31 -21.07 3.67 -0.90
CA VAL A 31 -19.76 4.29 -0.66
C VAL A 31 -19.48 4.53 0.82
N VAL A 32 -20.42 5.14 1.54
CA VAL A 32 -20.28 5.41 2.99
C VAL A 32 -20.36 4.10 3.76
N THR A 33 -21.32 3.24 3.42
CA THR A 33 -21.45 1.91 4.05
C THR A 33 -20.17 1.09 3.84
N GLY A 34 -19.62 1.08 2.63
CA GLY A 34 -18.40 0.37 2.28
C GLY A 34 -17.16 0.92 2.96
N LEU A 35 -17.02 2.25 3.09
CA LEU A 35 -15.91 2.84 3.86
C LEU A 35 -16.06 2.62 5.37
N ARG A 36 -17.30 2.59 5.88
CA ARG A 36 -17.59 2.38 7.29
C ARG A 36 -17.42 0.93 7.73
N ASP A 37 -17.94 0.00 6.93
CA ASP A 37 -18.05 -1.43 7.25
C ASP A 37 -17.02 -2.28 6.48
N GLY A 38 -16.26 -1.67 5.59
CA GLY A 38 -15.26 -2.31 4.76
C GLY A 38 -13.91 -2.47 5.45
N GLY A 39 -12.90 -2.71 4.62
CA GLY A 39 -11.55 -3.01 5.04
C GLY A 39 -10.80 -1.81 5.63
N TYR A 40 -9.49 -1.98 5.80
CA TYR A 40 -8.61 -0.92 6.31
C TYR A 40 -8.26 0.15 5.25
N SER A 41 -8.38 -0.20 3.96
CA SER A 41 -7.86 0.61 2.86
C SER A 41 -8.97 1.30 2.08
N ASP A 42 -9.08 2.61 2.24
CA ASP A 42 -10.08 3.43 1.54
C ASP A 42 -9.95 3.35 0.02
N ASP A 43 -8.71 3.32 -0.48
CA ASP A 43 -8.41 3.27 -1.91
C ASP A 43 -8.85 1.96 -2.58
N MET A 44 -8.49 0.82 -1.98
CA MET A 44 -8.94 -0.51 -2.44
C MET A 44 -10.44 -0.68 -2.27
N THR A 45 -11.01 -0.13 -1.20
CA THR A 45 -12.46 -0.13 -0.95
C THR A 45 -13.19 0.61 -2.07
N LEU A 46 -12.77 1.82 -2.39
CA LEU A 46 -13.37 2.61 -3.46
C LEU A 46 -13.14 1.98 -4.84
N ALA A 47 -11.97 1.40 -5.09
CA ALA A 47 -11.70 0.66 -6.32
C ALA A 47 -12.66 -0.54 -6.48
N ALA A 48 -12.91 -1.28 -5.39
CA ALA A 48 -13.85 -2.40 -5.39
C ALA A 48 -15.28 -1.96 -5.69
N ILE A 49 -15.76 -0.91 -5.02
CA ILE A 49 -17.10 -0.35 -5.22
C ILE A 49 -17.25 0.15 -6.67
N ALA A 50 -16.26 0.89 -7.17
CA ALA A 50 -16.28 1.36 -8.55
C ALA A 50 -16.31 0.20 -9.55
N GLY A 51 -15.50 -0.83 -9.34
CA GLY A 51 -15.50 -2.05 -10.17
C GLY A 51 -16.84 -2.79 -10.16
N ALA A 52 -17.43 -3.00 -8.97
CA ALA A 52 -18.71 -3.68 -8.80
C ALA A 52 -19.86 -2.95 -9.52
N HIS A 53 -19.82 -1.61 -9.55
CA HIS A 53 -20.83 -0.77 -10.19
C HIS A 53 -20.44 -0.29 -11.59
N LYS A 54 -19.38 -0.85 -12.18
CA LYS A 54 -18.86 -0.50 -13.51
C LYS A 54 -18.63 1.02 -13.68
N LYS A 55 -18.24 1.68 -12.60
CA LYS A 55 -17.87 3.09 -12.59
C LYS A 55 -16.44 3.26 -13.08
N LEU A 56 -16.22 4.36 -13.78
CA LEU A 56 -14.92 4.67 -14.33
C LEU A 56 -14.04 5.32 -13.27
N ILE A 57 -12.85 4.77 -13.05
CA ILE A 57 -11.78 5.46 -12.32
C ILE A 57 -10.87 6.12 -13.36
N PHE A 58 -10.60 7.41 -13.16
CA PHE A 58 -9.72 8.18 -14.01
C PHE A 58 -8.54 8.73 -13.19
N SER A 59 -7.32 8.41 -13.61
CA SER A 59 -6.10 8.95 -13.03
C SER A 59 -5.47 9.93 -14.03
N PRO A 60 -5.47 11.25 -13.74
CA PRO A 60 -4.88 12.22 -14.65
C PRO A 60 -3.37 11.98 -14.74
N PRO A 61 -2.78 11.86 -15.94
CA PRO A 61 -1.35 11.59 -16.09
C PRO A 61 -0.45 12.71 -15.55
N VAL A 62 -1.02 13.90 -15.33
CA VAL A 62 -0.33 15.08 -14.79
C VAL A 62 -0.54 15.27 -13.29
N ALA A 63 -1.40 14.47 -12.63
CA ALA A 63 -1.68 14.61 -11.20
C ALA A 63 -0.74 13.72 -10.37
N VAL A 64 0.56 14.03 -10.41
CA VAL A 64 1.60 13.27 -9.69
C VAL A 64 1.96 13.97 -8.38
N PHE A 65 1.77 13.26 -7.25
CA PHE A 65 2.07 13.77 -5.92
C PHE A 65 3.27 13.02 -5.33
N PRO A 66 4.47 13.62 -5.29
CA PRO A 66 5.62 13.00 -4.65
C PRO A 66 5.38 12.91 -3.14
N HIS A 67 5.54 11.71 -2.57
CA HIS A 67 5.50 11.52 -1.13
C HIS A 67 6.93 11.53 -0.57
N PRO A 68 7.38 12.61 0.10
CA PRO A 68 8.72 12.67 0.65
C PRO A 68 8.85 11.63 1.77
N LEU A 69 9.87 10.78 1.67
CA LEU A 69 10.22 9.90 2.77
C LEU A 69 10.85 10.72 3.90
N GLN A 70 10.57 10.34 5.14
CA GLN A 70 11.20 10.95 6.31
C GLN A 70 12.71 10.67 6.28
N SER A 71 13.52 11.66 6.66
CA SER A 71 14.99 11.57 6.66
C SER A 71 15.53 10.64 7.75
N ASP A 72 14.77 10.38 8.82
CA ASP A 72 15.12 9.49 9.93
C ASP A 72 14.62 8.04 9.70
N LEU A 73 14.92 7.50 8.51
CA LEU A 73 14.46 6.17 8.11
C LEU A 73 15.26 5.08 8.84
N THR A 74 14.67 4.47 9.86
CA THR A 74 15.21 3.28 10.53
C THR A 74 14.60 2.00 9.96
N PHE A 75 15.31 0.88 10.07
CA PHE A 75 14.81 -0.41 9.58
C PHE A 75 13.42 -0.79 10.14
N PRO A 76 13.10 -0.61 11.44
CA PRO A 76 11.75 -0.89 11.95
C PRO A 76 10.66 -0.03 11.30
N ARG A 77 10.96 1.24 10.97
CA ARG A 77 10.02 2.12 10.26
C ARG A 77 9.81 1.65 8.82
N TYR A 78 10.88 1.30 8.13
CA TYR A 78 10.81 0.72 6.79
C TYR A 78 10.05 -0.62 6.79
N TRP A 79 10.34 -1.51 7.74
CA TRP A 79 9.62 -2.77 7.90
C TRP A 79 8.12 -2.55 8.13
N ASN A 80 7.78 -1.58 8.98
CA ASN A 80 6.38 -1.21 9.20
C ASN A 80 5.74 -0.59 7.94
N TYR A 81 6.50 0.16 7.14
CA TYR A 81 6.04 0.70 5.85
C TYR A 81 5.73 -0.42 4.84
N LEU A 82 6.65 -1.36 4.63
CA LEU A 82 6.46 -2.51 3.75
C LEU A 82 5.27 -3.38 4.22
N ARG A 83 5.18 -3.58 5.53
CA ARG A 83 4.05 -4.24 6.19
C ARG A 83 2.71 -3.58 5.84
N LYS A 84 2.62 -2.25 5.86
CA LYS A 84 1.38 -1.54 5.51
C LYS A 84 0.92 -1.84 4.08
N GLN A 85 1.84 -1.88 3.12
CA GLN A 85 1.51 -2.20 1.72
C GLN A 85 0.92 -3.61 1.59
N THR A 86 1.53 -4.59 2.27
CA THR A 86 1.05 -5.98 2.26
C THR A 86 -0.21 -6.20 3.10
N PHE A 87 -0.37 -5.45 4.20
CA PHE A 87 -1.51 -5.55 5.12
C PHE A 87 -2.82 -5.06 4.50
N VAL A 88 -2.74 -4.06 3.63
CA VAL A 88 -3.90 -3.55 2.87
C VAL A 88 -4.58 -4.67 2.08
N LEU A 89 -3.80 -5.58 1.48
CA LEU A 89 -4.31 -6.72 0.70
C LEU A 89 -5.00 -7.77 1.58
N GLU A 90 -4.81 -7.77 2.89
CA GLU A 90 -5.57 -8.65 3.80
C GLU A 90 -7.00 -8.18 4.02
N SER A 91 -7.28 -6.90 3.78
CA SER A 91 -8.61 -6.32 3.97
C SER A 91 -9.49 -6.48 2.73
N TYR A 92 -10.79 -6.69 2.92
CA TYR A 92 -11.74 -6.87 1.81
C TYR A 92 -13.19 -6.59 2.23
N ILE A 93 -14.03 -6.25 1.25
CA ILE A 93 -15.45 -5.95 1.46
C ILE A 93 -16.33 -7.14 1.09
N ASP A 94 -16.05 -7.74 -0.06
CA ASP A 94 -16.78 -8.86 -0.63
C ASP A 94 -15.84 -9.98 -1.10
N ASN A 95 -16.42 -11.06 -1.60
CA ASN A 95 -15.67 -12.24 -2.06
C ASN A 95 -14.87 -11.97 -3.34
N VAL A 96 -15.34 -11.06 -4.20
CA VAL A 96 -14.66 -10.73 -5.46
C VAL A 96 -13.39 -9.93 -5.16
N ASN A 97 -13.49 -8.91 -4.32
CA ASN A 97 -12.36 -8.14 -3.82
C ASN A 97 -11.39 -9.03 -3.04
N TRP A 98 -11.89 -9.95 -2.20
CA TRP A 98 -11.04 -10.92 -1.53
C TRP A 98 -10.20 -11.74 -2.52
N MET A 99 -10.83 -12.26 -3.58
CA MET A 99 -10.17 -13.03 -4.63
C MET A 99 -9.16 -12.18 -5.39
N MET A 100 -9.51 -10.94 -5.75
CA MET A 100 -8.60 -9.99 -6.41
C MET A 100 -7.38 -9.70 -5.54
N ASN A 101 -7.58 -9.40 -4.27
CA ASN A 101 -6.47 -9.13 -3.34
C ASN A 101 -5.58 -10.35 -3.17
N ARG A 102 -6.15 -11.57 -3.17
CA ARG A 102 -5.39 -12.82 -3.12
C ARG A 102 -4.60 -13.09 -4.40
N ALA A 103 -5.16 -12.75 -5.56
CA ALA A 103 -4.48 -12.82 -6.84
C ALA A 103 -3.32 -11.82 -6.90
N LEU A 104 -3.54 -10.56 -6.51
CA LEU A 104 -2.50 -9.53 -6.42
C LEU A 104 -1.39 -9.95 -5.46
N PHE A 105 -1.76 -10.45 -4.27
CA PHE A 105 -0.83 -10.93 -3.26
C PHE A 105 0.06 -12.08 -3.79
N SER A 106 -0.56 -13.11 -4.39
CA SER A 106 0.16 -14.27 -4.91
C SER A 106 1.04 -13.90 -6.11
N SER A 107 0.53 -13.04 -6.99
CA SER A 107 1.28 -12.56 -8.17
C SER A 107 2.49 -11.74 -7.75
N HIS A 108 2.35 -10.85 -6.76
CA HIS A 108 3.46 -10.05 -6.29
C HIS A 108 4.51 -10.91 -5.57
N ILE A 109 4.11 -11.93 -4.81
CA ILE A 109 5.06 -12.89 -4.24
C ILE A 109 5.86 -13.59 -5.34
N TYR A 110 5.15 -14.14 -6.33
CA TYR A 110 5.76 -14.85 -7.44
C TYR A 110 6.73 -13.96 -8.21
N LEU A 111 6.29 -12.76 -8.62
CA LEU A 111 7.10 -11.82 -9.39
C LEU A 111 8.31 -11.33 -8.59
N SER A 112 8.14 -10.99 -7.30
CA SER A 112 9.24 -10.48 -6.48
C SER A 112 10.34 -11.51 -6.26
N TRP A 113 10.02 -12.76 -5.91
CA TRP A 113 11.06 -13.78 -5.77
C TRP A 113 11.58 -14.27 -7.13
N SER A 114 10.75 -14.34 -8.16
CA SER A 114 11.22 -14.63 -9.53
C SER A 114 12.19 -13.58 -10.04
N PHE A 115 12.05 -12.32 -9.60
CA PHE A 115 13.01 -11.27 -9.88
C PHE A 115 14.34 -11.47 -9.15
N VAL A 116 14.31 -11.88 -7.87
CA VAL A 116 15.53 -11.96 -7.03
C VAL A 116 16.32 -13.26 -7.25
N VAL A 117 15.65 -14.40 -7.44
CA VAL A 117 16.28 -15.73 -7.58
C VAL A 117 17.37 -15.79 -8.67
N PRO A 118 17.19 -15.23 -9.87
CA PRO A 118 18.23 -15.20 -10.91
C PRO A 118 19.55 -14.59 -10.44
N TYR A 119 19.51 -13.57 -9.57
CA TYR A 119 20.72 -12.93 -9.05
C TYR A 119 21.46 -13.85 -8.08
N PHE A 120 20.76 -14.59 -7.22
CA PHE A 120 21.38 -15.62 -6.38
C PHE A 120 22.01 -16.74 -7.22
N MET A 121 21.31 -17.20 -8.26
CA MET A 121 21.83 -18.21 -9.19
C MET A 121 23.08 -17.71 -9.93
N ALA A 122 23.06 -16.46 -10.42
CA ALA A 122 24.20 -15.85 -11.10
C ALA A 122 25.43 -15.77 -10.18
N MET A 123 25.24 -15.37 -8.92
CA MET A 123 26.33 -15.34 -7.93
C MET A 123 26.95 -16.73 -7.70
N MET A 124 26.13 -17.78 -7.64
CA MET A 124 26.62 -19.16 -7.54
C MET A 124 27.40 -19.59 -8.79
N HIS A 125 26.90 -19.28 -9.99
CA HIS A 125 27.59 -19.61 -11.25
C HIS A 125 28.92 -18.87 -11.39
N ILE A 126 28.96 -17.58 -11.07
CA ILE A 126 30.18 -16.78 -11.07
C ILE A 126 31.17 -17.31 -10.03
N GLY A 127 30.71 -17.59 -8.80
CA GLY A 127 31.54 -18.16 -7.75
C GLY A 127 32.13 -19.52 -8.12
N ALA A 128 31.34 -20.40 -8.75
CA ALA A 128 31.81 -21.67 -9.26
C ALA A 128 32.86 -21.50 -10.38
N ALA A 129 32.65 -20.57 -11.30
CA ALA A 129 33.59 -20.26 -12.37
C ALA A 129 34.92 -19.69 -11.84
N LEU A 130 34.87 -18.81 -10.83
CA LEU A 130 36.06 -18.27 -10.18
C LEU A 130 36.84 -19.32 -9.39
N ARG A 131 36.15 -20.32 -8.83
CA ARG A 131 36.76 -21.44 -8.11
C ARG A 131 37.38 -22.49 -9.03
N ALA A 132 36.87 -22.63 -10.25
CA ALA A 132 37.26 -23.70 -11.18
C ALA A 132 38.79 -23.80 -11.43
N PRO A 133 39.55 -22.69 -11.62
CA PRO A 133 41.01 -22.76 -11.81
C PRO A 133 41.80 -23.30 -10.62
N TYR A 134 41.22 -23.26 -9.41
CA TYR A 134 41.87 -23.69 -8.17
C TYR A 134 41.40 -25.07 -7.68
N SER A 135 40.56 -25.75 -8.46
CA SER A 135 40.04 -27.06 -8.11
C SER A 135 41.10 -28.14 -8.33
N LYS A 136 41.34 -28.98 -7.31
CA LYS A 136 42.24 -30.15 -7.39
C LYS A 136 41.63 -31.34 -8.15
N TYR A 137 40.34 -31.26 -8.48
CA TYR A 137 39.65 -32.31 -9.23
C TYR A 137 39.73 -31.99 -10.73
N PRO A 138 40.25 -32.92 -11.56
CA PRO A 138 40.19 -32.74 -13.01
C PRO A 138 38.72 -32.66 -13.44
N VAL A 139 38.37 -31.62 -14.20
CA VAL A 139 37.03 -31.46 -14.78
C VAL A 139 36.91 -32.45 -15.95
N THR A 140 36.48 -33.67 -15.67
CA THR A 140 36.47 -34.78 -16.64
C THR A 140 35.26 -34.76 -17.57
N GLU A 141 34.20 -34.01 -17.26
CA GLU A 141 32.99 -33.92 -18.08
C GLU A 141 32.83 -32.54 -18.73
N LYS A 142 32.88 -32.49 -20.06
CA LYS A 142 32.48 -31.34 -20.88
C LYS A 142 30.95 -31.26 -20.98
N THR A 143 30.25 -31.12 -19.86
CA THR A 143 28.82 -30.81 -19.88
C THR A 143 28.67 -29.33 -20.23
N SER A 144 27.88 -29.01 -21.25
CA SER A 144 27.65 -27.61 -21.67
C SER A 144 27.01 -26.82 -20.53
N SER A 145 27.78 -25.92 -19.90
CA SER A 145 27.29 -25.08 -18.80
C SER A 145 26.70 -23.79 -19.35
N TYR A 146 25.38 -23.69 -19.34
CA TYR A 146 24.66 -22.47 -19.72
C TYR A 146 24.64 -21.40 -18.63
N GLY A 147 25.17 -21.68 -17.42
CA GLY A 147 25.07 -20.79 -16.26
C GLY A 147 25.78 -19.45 -16.43
N LEU A 148 26.99 -19.43 -17.02
CA LEU A 148 27.73 -18.20 -17.29
C LEU A 148 27.07 -17.36 -18.39
N PRO A 149 26.68 -17.93 -19.55
CA PRO A 149 25.87 -17.21 -20.55
C PRO A 149 24.58 -16.61 -19.98
N LEU A 150 23.84 -17.37 -19.15
CA LEU A 150 22.63 -16.86 -18.48
C LEU A 150 22.92 -15.72 -17.51
N SER A 151 24.03 -15.80 -16.76
CA SER A 151 24.48 -14.71 -15.88
C SER A 151 24.85 -13.45 -16.67
N GLY A 152 25.47 -13.61 -17.84
CA GLY A 152 25.75 -12.52 -18.77
C GLY A 152 24.48 -11.89 -19.34
N CYS A 153 23.50 -12.72 -19.75
CA CYS A 153 22.18 -12.26 -20.20
C CYS A 153 21.47 -11.46 -19.10
N LEU A 154 21.46 -11.97 -17.87
CA LEU A 154 20.90 -11.27 -16.70
C LEU A 154 21.56 -9.91 -16.51
N ALA A 155 22.89 -9.82 -16.58
CA ALA A 155 23.61 -8.56 -16.44
C ALA A 155 23.20 -7.54 -17.53
N VAL A 156 23.04 -7.96 -18.78
CA VAL A 156 22.56 -7.10 -19.86
C VAL A 156 21.13 -6.63 -19.59
N CYS A 157 20.23 -7.53 -19.19
CA CYS A 157 18.86 -7.17 -18.82
C CYS A 157 18.82 -6.15 -17.68
N THR A 158 19.62 -6.34 -16.63
CA THR A 158 19.71 -5.41 -15.50
C THR A 158 20.19 -4.03 -15.93
N ILE A 159 21.17 -3.94 -16.83
CA ILE A 159 21.65 -2.65 -17.36
C ILE A 159 20.52 -1.94 -18.13
N VAL A 160 19.82 -2.66 -19.01
CA VAL A 160 18.68 -2.11 -19.76
C VAL A 160 17.58 -1.62 -18.82
N GLU A 161 17.26 -2.40 -17.78
CA GLU A 161 16.26 -2.03 -16.77
C GLU A 161 16.66 -0.78 -15.98
N LEU A 162 17.92 -0.69 -15.53
CA LEU A 162 18.43 0.49 -14.81
C LEU A 162 18.39 1.75 -15.69
N LEU A 163 18.73 1.62 -16.98
CA LEU A 163 18.60 2.72 -17.95
C LEU A 163 17.14 3.13 -18.16
N ALA A 164 16.23 2.17 -18.25
CA ALA A 164 14.80 2.43 -18.38
C ALA A 164 14.24 3.14 -17.14
N MET A 165 14.58 2.66 -15.93
CA MET A 165 14.20 3.29 -14.65
C MET A 165 14.77 4.70 -14.53
N TRP A 166 16.01 4.92 -14.93
CA TRP A 166 16.58 6.26 -14.97
C TRP A 166 15.77 7.15 -15.91
N ASN A 167 15.53 6.72 -17.15
CA ASN A 167 14.77 7.52 -18.09
C ASN A 167 13.37 7.87 -17.56
N LEU A 168 12.68 6.90 -16.94
CA LEU A 168 11.37 7.11 -16.33
C LEU A 168 11.45 8.13 -15.17
N THR A 169 12.39 7.94 -14.24
CA THR A 169 12.54 8.85 -13.09
C THR A 169 12.94 10.26 -13.55
N LYS A 170 13.71 10.37 -14.65
CA LYS A 170 14.07 11.66 -15.24
C LYS A 170 12.84 12.39 -15.77
N VAL A 171 11.97 11.69 -16.48
CA VAL A 171 10.70 12.25 -17.00
C VAL A 171 9.79 12.66 -15.85
N GLU A 172 9.64 11.83 -14.81
CA GLU A 172 8.85 12.16 -13.63
C GLU A 172 9.38 13.39 -12.90
N VAL A 173 10.69 13.48 -12.67
CA VAL A 173 11.32 14.66 -12.04
C VAL A 173 11.13 15.92 -12.89
N GLN A 174 11.25 15.81 -14.21
CA GLN A 174 10.97 16.93 -15.11
C GLN A 174 9.50 17.37 -15.01
N LEU A 175 8.57 16.42 -15.01
CA LEU A 175 7.14 16.70 -14.84
C LEU A 175 6.86 17.38 -13.51
N CYS A 176 7.38 16.87 -12.39
CA CYS A 176 7.23 17.48 -11.07
C CYS A 176 7.75 18.92 -11.03
N ASN A 177 8.93 19.17 -11.62
CA ASN A 177 9.51 20.52 -11.68
C ASN A 177 8.70 21.48 -12.57
N MET A 178 8.04 20.99 -13.63
CA MET A 178 7.15 21.81 -14.47
C MET A 178 5.83 22.12 -13.77
N LEU A 179 5.27 21.16 -13.03
CA LEU A 179 3.99 21.30 -12.33
C LEU A 179 4.08 22.11 -11.03
N SER A 180 5.26 22.19 -10.42
CA SER A 180 5.49 22.94 -9.18
C SER A 180 6.71 23.87 -9.33
N PRO A 181 6.60 24.95 -10.11
CA PRO A 181 7.72 25.88 -10.35
C PRO A 181 8.11 26.67 -9.10
N GLU A 182 7.19 26.83 -8.15
CA GLU A 182 7.40 27.52 -6.87
C GLU A 182 8.13 26.63 -5.84
N GLY A 183 8.14 25.31 -6.05
CA GLY A 183 8.80 24.35 -5.17
C GLY A 183 10.32 24.26 -5.39
N PRO A 184 11.06 23.70 -4.42
CA PRO A 184 12.48 23.40 -4.62
C PRO A 184 12.63 22.40 -5.77
N ARG A 185 13.55 22.71 -6.70
CA ARG A 185 13.80 21.82 -7.85
C ARG A 185 14.33 20.48 -7.39
N VAL A 186 13.64 19.41 -7.78
CA VAL A 186 14.08 18.04 -7.56
C VAL A 186 15.09 17.68 -8.63
N SER A 187 16.17 16.99 -8.26
CA SER A 187 17.20 16.56 -9.21
C SER A 187 17.65 15.13 -8.93
N LEU A 188 18.10 14.43 -9.98
CA LEU A 188 18.62 13.07 -9.90
C LEU A 188 20.12 13.00 -9.59
N ARG A 189 20.81 14.15 -9.45
CA ARG A 189 22.27 14.17 -9.28
C ARG A 189 22.73 13.51 -7.98
N SER A 190 21.88 13.48 -6.97
CA SER A 190 22.16 12.84 -5.68
C SER A 190 21.89 11.33 -5.67
N TYR A 191 21.35 10.76 -6.75
CA TYR A 191 20.96 9.36 -6.78
C TYR A 191 22.16 8.46 -7.05
N ASN A 192 22.41 7.50 -6.16
CA ASN A 192 23.31 6.40 -6.40
C ASN A 192 22.52 5.22 -7.01
N TRP A 193 22.61 5.05 -8.33
CA TRP A 193 21.88 4.00 -9.05
C TRP A 193 22.26 2.57 -8.64
N GLY A 194 23.50 2.35 -8.20
CA GLY A 194 23.90 1.07 -7.63
C GLY A 194 23.16 0.78 -6.32
N LEU A 195 23.02 1.79 -5.46
CA LEU A 195 22.23 1.66 -4.23
C LEU A 195 20.73 1.52 -4.51
N VAL A 196 20.20 2.20 -5.53
CA VAL A 196 18.81 2.02 -5.98
C VAL A 196 18.56 0.58 -6.42
N PHE A 197 19.49 -0.01 -7.18
CA PHE A 197 19.41 -1.41 -7.58
C PHE A 197 19.43 -2.36 -6.38
N VAL A 198 20.35 -2.17 -5.44
CA VAL A 198 20.41 -2.96 -4.20
C VAL A 198 19.12 -2.81 -3.39
N ALA A 199 18.59 -1.60 -3.26
CA ALA A 199 17.34 -1.34 -2.57
C ALA A 199 16.17 -2.08 -3.24
N MET A 200 16.12 -2.11 -4.57
CA MET A 200 15.10 -2.85 -5.33
C MET A 200 15.19 -4.36 -5.10
N LEU A 201 16.39 -4.93 -5.06
CA LEU A 201 16.59 -6.35 -4.72
C LEU A 201 16.14 -6.67 -3.29
N VAL A 202 16.54 -5.83 -2.33
CA VAL A 202 16.17 -5.98 -0.92
C VAL A 202 14.66 -5.86 -0.74
N ASP A 203 14.01 -4.89 -1.36
CA ASP A 203 12.57 -4.68 -1.27
C ASP A 203 11.79 -5.87 -1.83
N ASN A 204 12.17 -6.37 -3.02
CA ASN A 204 11.56 -7.56 -3.61
C ASN A 204 11.86 -8.84 -2.81
N PHE A 205 13.01 -8.94 -2.15
CA PHE A 205 13.30 -10.07 -1.28
C PHE A 205 12.43 -10.05 -0.01
N LEU A 206 12.28 -8.87 0.60
CA LEU A 206 11.55 -8.67 1.85
C LEU A 206 10.04 -8.68 1.64
N TYR A 207 9.52 -8.31 0.47
CA TYR A 207 8.09 -8.21 0.22
C TYR A 207 7.36 -9.52 0.53
N PRO A 208 7.77 -10.71 0.02
CA PRO A 208 7.10 -11.96 0.36
C PRO A 208 7.15 -12.32 1.84
N ILE A 209 8.27 -12.02 2.51
CA ILE A 209 8.43 -12.24 3.95
C ILE A 209 7.45 -11.34 4.72
N SER A 210 7.36 -10.07 4.33
CA SER A 210 6.39 -9.12 4.90
C SER A 210 4.96 -9.58 4.67
N SER A 211 4.65 -10.06 3.46
CA SER A 211 3.35 -10.58 3.06
C SER A 211 2.93 -11.79 3.89
N MET A 212 3.79 -12.81 4.03
CA MET A 212 3.53 -13.95 4.91
C MET A 212 3.30 -13.49 6.34
N ARG A 213 4.15 -12.60 6.84
CA ARG A 213 4.00 -12.02 8.18
C ARG A 213 2.68 -11.29 8.30
N SER A 214 2.20 -10.57 7.27
CA SER A 214 0.93 -9.81 7.28
C SER A 214 -0.27 -10.73 7.31
N HIS A 215 -0.21 -11.82 6.56
CA HIS A 215 -1.23 -12.85 6.57
C HIS A 215 -1.38 -13.49 7.96
N PHE A 216 -0.27 -13.85 8.63
CA PHE A 216 -0.32 -14.43 9.98
C PHE A 216 -0.56 -13.40 11.09
N SER A 217 -0.12 -12.16 10.88
CA SER A 217 -0.25 -11.08 11.85
C SER A 217 -1.24 -10.07 11.34
N GLN A 218 -2.50 -10.30 11.69
CA GLN A 218 -3.64 -9.44 11.41
C GLN A 218 -3.62 -8.18 12.31
N THR A 219 -2.44 -7.57 12.50
CA THR A 219 -2.21 -6.36 13.28
C THR A 219 -1.22 -5.43 12.58
N ILE A 220 -1.50 -4.13 12.54
CA ILE A 220 -0.57 -3.13 11.99
C ILE A 220 -0.54 -1.88 12.86
N ASN A 221 0.62 -1.21 12.93
CA ASN A 221 0.75 0.10 13.54
C ASN A 221 0.79 1.17 12.44
N TRP A 222 -0.14 2.10 12.51
CA TRP A 222 -0.15 3.29 11.67
C TRP A 222 -0.06 4.54 12.53
N SER A 223 1.11 5.18 12.52
CA SER A 223 1.32 6.47 13.18
C SER A 223 0.95 6.47 14.68
N GLY A 224 1.20 5.36 15.38
CA GLY A 224 0.87 5.21 16.80
C GLY A 224 -0.50 4.61 17.09
N ILE A 225 -1.33 4.40 16.05
CA ILE A 225 -2.63 3.72 16.15
C ILE A 225 -2.46 2.27 15.71
N ARG A 226 -2.90 1.32 16.53
CA ARG A 226 -2.83 -0.10 16.20
C ARG A 226 -4.16 -0.61 15.71
N TYR A 227 -4.18 -1.17 14.51
CA TYR A 227 -5.36 -1.78 13.91
C TYR A 227 -5.26 -3.29 14.00
N HIS A 228 -6.38 -3.94 14.33
CA HIS A 228 -6.52 -5.39 14.34
C HIS A 228 -7.55 -5.77 13.29
N LEU A 229 -7.16 -6.65 12.37
CA LEU A 229 -8.06 -7.21 11.37
C LEU A 229 -8.61 -8.55 11.86
N LYS A 230 -9.87 -8.82 11.50
CA LYS A 230 -10.50 -10.13 11.66
C LYS A 230 -11.42 -10.35 10.47
N ARG A 231 -11.19 -11.45 9.74
CA ARG A 231 -11.95 -11.78 8.52
C ARG A 231 -11.98 -10.61 7.51
N GLY A 232 -10.82 -9.99 7.28
CA GLY A 232 -10.67 -8.89 6.32
C GLY A 232 -11.21 -7.53 6.75
N LYS A 233 -11.77 -7.41 7.95
CA LYS A 233 -12.36 -6.16 8.47
C LYS A 233 -11.64 -5.69 9.72
N VAL A 234 -11.68 -4.38 9.97
CA VAL A 234 -11.15 -3.82 11.22
C VAL A 234 -12.04 -4.23 12.39
N ASP A 235 -11.49 -4.99 13.32
CA ASP A 235 -12.17 -5.52 14.50
C ASP A 235 -11.94 -4.61 15.72
N LYS A 236 -10.71 -4.11 15.86
CA LYS A 236 -10.29 -3.29 17.01
C LYS A 236 -9.28 -2.24 16.59
N ILE A 237 -9.42 -1.04 17.16
CA ILE A 237 -8.47 0.07 17.01
C ILE A 237 -7.94 0.44 18.39
N GLU A 238 -6.64 0.29 18.64
CA GLU A 238 -5.98 0.75 19.86
C GLU A 238 -5.30 2.09 19.62
N ARG A 239 -5.67 3.11 20.41
CA ARG A 239 -5.05 4.44 20.42
C ARG A 239 -4.33 4.65 21.75
N LEU A 240 -3.22 5.36 21.71
CA LEU A 240 -2.58 5.88 22.93
C LEU A 240 -3.21 7.23 23.25
N ASN A 241 -3.75 7.40 24.45
CA ASN A 241 -4.19 8.70 24.94
C ASN A 241 -2.97 9.58 25.29
N GLU A 242 -3.19 10.89 25.43
CA GLU A 242 -2.18 11.89 25.84
C GLU A 242 -1.44 11.54 27.14
N LYS A 243 -2.04 10.70 28.00
CA LYS A 243 -1.45 10.20 29.25
C LYS A 243 -0.70 8.86 29.11
N GLY A 244 -0.52 8.35 27.90
CA GLY A 244 0.12 7.05 27.62
C GLY A 244 -0.76 5.82 27.87
N SER A 245 -2.01 6.00 28.33
CA SER A 245 -2.95 4.90 28.53
C SER A 245 -3.53 4.40 27.19
N LYS A 246 -3.53 3.08 26.97
CA LYS A 246 -4.17 2.47 25.79
C LYS A 246 -5.68 2.54 25.92
N PHE A 247 -6.35 3.20 24.99
CA PHE A 247 -7.80 3.14 24.84
C PHE A 247 -8.14 2.37 23.56
N SER A 248 -9.13 1.49 23.61
CA SER A 248 -9.56 0.72 22.45
C SER A 248 -10.92 1.19 21.98
N ASP A 249 -10.99 1.70 20.76
CA ASP A 249 -12.26 1.83 20.04
C ASP A 249 -12.57 0.46 19.41
N LEU A 250 -13.73 -0.09 19.75
CA LEU A 250 -14.28 -1.20 18.99
C LEU A 250 -14.57 -0.66 17.59
N GLY A 251 -13.91 -1.21 16.56
CA GLY A 251 -14.03 -0.71 15.20
C GLY A 251 -15.49 -0.64 14.77
N GLY A 252 -16.04 0.57 14.64
CA GLY A 252 -17.30 0.91 13.97
C GLY A 252 -18.62 0.33 14.51
N LYS A 253 -18.62 -0.67 15.40
CA LYS A 253 -19.84 -1.46 15.67
C LYS A 253 -20.76 -0.94 16.78
N ASN A 254 -20.37 0.07 17.55
CA ASN A 254 -21.19 0.59 18.65
C ASN A 254 -21.59 2.07 18.52
N LEU A 255 -21.50 2.67 17.34
CA LEU A 255 -21.89 4.07 17.18
C LEU A 255 -23.39 4.30 16.93
N TYR A 256 -24.22 3.27 16.69
CA TYR A 256 -25.68 3.40 16.72
C TYR A 256 -26.39 2.08 17.05
N GLY A 257 -27.23 2.10 18.10
CA GLY A 257 -28.38 1.22 18.27
C GLY A 257 -28.19 0.03 19.22
N TRP A 258 -28.55 0.21 20.49
CA TRP A 258 -29.04 -0.90 21.32
C TRP A 258 -30.57 -0.91 21.20
N PRO A 259 -31.20 -1.89 20.52
CA PRO A 259 -32.64 -2.07 20.57
C PRO A 259 -32.97 -2.97 21.76
N GLY A 260 -33.63 -2.41 22.77
CA GLY A 260 -34.29 -3.21 23.80
C GLY A 260 -33.86 -2.91 25.24
N GLN A 261 -34.35 -1.80 25.79
CA GLN A 261 -34.75 -1.78 27.19
C GLN A 261 -36.14 -1.15 27.29
N LEU A 262 -37.13 -1.93 26.88
CA LEU A 262 -38.52 -1.68 27.22
C LEU A 262 -38.74 -2.28 28.61
N ASN A 263 -38.66 -1.44 29.64
CA ASN A 263 -39.53 -1.46 30.83
C ASN A 263 -38.98 -0.51 31.91
N GLY A 264 -39.81 0.48 32.27
CA GLY A 264 -39.69 1.21 33.52
C GLY A 264 -39.15 2.63 33.40
N LEU A 265 -39.97 3.57 32.92
CA LEU A 265 -40.24 4.89 33.56
C LEU A 265 -40.97 5.80 32.56
N PHE A 266 -42.29 5.63 32.55
CA PHE A 266 -43.26 6.29 31.67
C PHE A 266 -43.61 7.72 32.10
N LEU A 267 -42.85 8.42 32.96
CA LEU A 267 -43.36 9.64 33.61
C LEU A 267 -42.36 10.78 33.90
N TRP A 268 -41.27 10.96 33.13
CA TRP A 268 -40.31 12.05 33.46
C TRP A 268 -39.61 12.76 32.29
N SER A 269 -40.32 13.14 31.23
CA SER A 269 -39.76 14.13 30.27
C SER A 269 -40.80 14.98 29.51
N PHE A 270 -41.99 15.18 30.06
CA PHE A 270 -42.95 16.17 29.53
C PHE A 270 -42.76 17.59 30.10
N SER A 271 -41.67 17.88 30.82
CA SER A 271 -41.49 19.15 31.56
C SER A 271 -40.41 20.11 31.04
N LYS A 272 -39.79 19.88 29.86
CA LYS A 272 -38.84 20.86 29.28
C LYS A 272 -38.98 21.06 27.77
N GLY A 273 -40.22 21.20 27.30
CA GLY A 273 -40.47 22.09 26.16
C GLY A 273 -40.35 23.55 26.60
N PHE A 274 -40.06 24.44 25.65
CA PHE A 274 -40.24 25.90 25.73
C PHE A 274 -39.11 26.86 26.13
N GLN A 275 -37.86 26.42 26.33
CA GLN A 275 -36.76 27.39 26.35
C GLN A 275 -35.60 26.94 25.46
N GLN A 276 -35.32 27.79 24.45
CA GLN A 276 -34.09 27.93 23.68
C GLN A 276 -34.19 27.66 22.15
N TRP A 277 -35.39 27.82 21.59
CA TRP A 277 -35.57 28.22 20.19
C TRP A 277 -35.73 29.74 20.10
N ASN A 278 -34.65 30.48 20.34
CA ASN A 278 -34.51 31.89 19.96
C ASN A 278 -33.02 32.24 20.08
N HIS A 279 -32.32 32.27 18.95
CA HIS A 279 -31.32 33.29 18.61
C HIS A 279 -30.79 33.02 17.20
N THR A 280 -31.50 33.55 16.21
CA THR A 280 -31.02 33.80 14.87
C THR A 280 -30.31 35.16 14.81
N LYS A 281 -29.20 35.20 14.05
CA LYS A 281 -28.68 36.30 13.20
C LYS A 281 -28.64 37.75 13.75
N LYS A 282 -27.42 38.30 13.82
CA LYS A 282 -26.94 39.65 13.41
C LYS A 282 -25.40 39.56 13.47
N GLY A 283 -24.56 39.99 12.53
CA GLY A 283 -24.69 41.06 11.55
C GLY A 283 -23.92 42.28 12.05
N THR A 284 -22.62 42.34 11.77
CA THR A 284 -21.77 43.53 11.56
C THR A 284 -20.55 43.09 10.77
#